data_AF-A0AAW9RMT0-F1
#
_entry.id   AF-A0AAW9RMT0-F1
#
_cell.length_a   1.000
_cell.length_b   1.000
_cell.length_c   1.000
_cell.angle_alpha   90.00
_cell.angle_beta   90.00
_cell.angle_gamma   90.00
#
_symmetry.space_group_name_H-M   'P 1'
#
loop_
_entity.id
_entity.type
_entity.pdbx_description
1 polymer ?
#
loop_
_entity_poly.entity_id
_entity_poly.type
_entity_poly.pdbx_seq_one_letter_code
_entity_poly.pdbx_strand_id
1 'polypeptide(L)'
;MCNIETIWNRILVHEGEQFETISGLPFTYEIAGNIFLPDRANQNIPRSEFEKAIAVGLPIDGPGEISDLVRGSAYIWAVLHDRRIRQAEW
;
A
#
# COMPACT_ATOMS: atom_id res chain seq x y z
N MET A 1 -11.83 13.85 3.63
CA MET A 1 -10.51 14.01 2.97
C MET A 1 -9.61 12.93 3.51
N CYS A 2 -9.33 11.88 2.73
CA CYS A 2 -8.40 10.83 3.15
C CYS A 2 -6.99 11.40 3.19
N ASN A 3 -6.42 11.55 4.39
CA ASN A 3 -5.06 12.05 4.58
C ASN A 3 -4.08 10.86 4.59
N ILE A 4 -2.91 11.01 3.96
CA ILE A 4 -1.82 10.01 4.01
C ILE A 4 -1.52 9.61 5.45
N GLU A 5 -1.58 10.53 6.42
CA GLU A 5 -1.28 10.24 7.81
C GLU A 5 -2.22 9.19 8.40
N THR A 6 -3.51 9.29 8.13
CA THR A 6 -4.52 8.31 8.58
C THR A 6 -4.28 6.96 7.93
N ILE A 7 -4.04 6.95 6.61
CA ILE A 7 -3.80 5.73 5.85
C ILE A 7 -2.51 5.04 6.35
N TRP A 8 -1.44 5.80 6.49
CA TRP A 8 -0.15 5.32 6.98
C TRP A 8 -0.25 4.79 8.41
N ASN A 9 -1.04 5.43 9.28
CA ASN A 9 -1.29 4.92 10.62
C ASN A 9 -1.99 3.56 10.59
N ARG A 10 -2.98 3.35 9.71
CA ARG A 10 -3.60 2.03 9.51
C ARG A 10 -2.58 0.99 9.04
N ILE A 11 -1.71 1.35 8.10
CA ILE A 11 -0.65 0.46 7.62
C ILE A 11 0.29 0.06 8.77
N LEU A 12 0.70 1.01 9.61
CA LEU A 12 1.52 0.73 10.80
C LEU A 12 0.82 -0.22 11.79
N VAL A 13 -0.49 -0.06 12.00
CA VAL A 13 -1.26 -0.92 12.92
C VAL A 13 -1.39 -2.36 12.41
N HIS A 14 -1.38 -2.55 11.08
CA HIS A 14 -1.57 -3.85 10.43
C HIS A 14 -0.24 -4.45 9.91
N GLU A 15 0.89 -3.93 10.37
CA GLU A 15 2.20 -4.49 10.10
C GLU A 15 2.30 -5.96 10.55
N GLY A 16 2.96 -6.80 9.76
CA GLY A 16 3.10 -8.24 10.03
C GLY A 16 1.86 -9.09 9.73
N GLU A 17 0.73 -8.48 9.37
CA GLU A 17 -0.44 -9.24 8.91
C GLU A 17 -0.30 -9.70 7.45
N GLN A 18 -1.06 -10.74 7.08
CA GLN A 18 -1.11 -11.21 5.69
C GLN A 18 -2.04 -10.34 4.85
N PHE A 19 -1.51 -9.89 3.71
CA PHE A 19 -2.19 -9.18 2.65
C PHE A 19 -2.10 -9.99 1.35
N GLU A 20 -3.00 -9.74 0.43
CA GLU A 20 -3.04 -10.43 -0.87
C GLU A 20 -2.89 -9.42 -2.00
N THR A 21 -1.94 -9.68 -2.90
CA THR A 21 -1.83 -8.88 -4.13
C THR A 21 -2.97 -9.18 -5.10
N ILE A 22 -3.14 -8.34 -6.13
CA ILE A 22 -4.15 -8.55 -7.18
C ILE A 22 -4.08 -9.93 -7.84
N SER A 23 -2.90 -10.57 -7.85
CA SER A 23 -2.69 -11.90 -8.41
C SER A 23 -3.06 -13.05 -7.45
N GLY A 24 -3.65 -12.75 -6.28
CA GLY A 24 -4.01 -13.75 -5.26
C GLY A 24 -2.80 -14.32 -4.51
N LEU A 25 -1.70 -13.56 -4.50
CA LEU A 25 -0.46 -13.97 -3.87
C LEU A 25 -0.37 -13.36 -2.46
N PRO A 26 -0.39 -14.17 -1.40
CA PRO A 26 -0.26 -13.67 -0.04
C PRO A 26 1.17 -13.18 0.21
N PHE A 27 1.29 -12.13 1.01
CA PHE A 27 2.54 -11.55 1.49
C PHE A 27 2.32 -10.87 2.84
N THR A 28 3.40 -10.71 3.61
CA THR A 28 3.44 -9.85 4.80
C THR A 28 4.40 -8.70 4.54
N TYR A 29 4.39 -7.68 5.41
CA TYR A 29 5.34 -6.59 5.35
C TYR A 29 5.76 -6.13 6.74
N GLU A 30 6.91 -5.47 6.77
CA GLU A 30 7.47 -4.77 7.92
C GLU A 30 7.63 -3.27 7.59
N ILE A 31 7.54 -2.41 8.59
CA ILE A 31 7.77 -0.97 8.46
C ILE A 31 9.06 -0.58 9.18
N ALA A 32 10.12 -0.39 8.39
CA ALA A 32 11.38 0.16 8.88
C ALA A 32 11.32 1.71 8.85
N GLY A 33 10.81 2.30 9.92
CA GLY A 33 10.65 3.75 10.05
C GLY A 33 9.57 4.31 9.13
N ASN A 34 9.96 4.80 7.94
CA ASN A 34 9.05 5.28 6.90
C ASN A 34 9.17 4.46 5.60
N ILE A 35 9.70 3.24 5.69
CA ILE A 35 9.90 2.36 4.55
C ILE A 35 9.07 1.10 4.76
N PHE A 36 8.22 0.81 3.79
CA PHE A 36 7.47 -0.42 3.69
C PHE A 36 8.32 -1.49 3.01
N LEU A 37 8.49 -2.61 3.70
CA LEU A 37 9.32 -3.75 3.31
C LEU A 37 8.43 -4.99 3.16
N PRO A 38 7.98 -5.34 1.94
CA PRO A 38 7.29 -6.59 1.72
C PRO A 38 8.25 -7.78 1.87
N ASP A 39 7.86 -8.84 2.57
CA ASP A 39 8.68 -10.05 2.74
C ASP A 39 8.97 -10.73 1.38
N ARG A 40 7.96 -10.76 0.51
CA ARG A 40 8.02 -11.46 -0.78
C ARG A 40 8.98 -10.81 -1.78
N ALA A 41 9.19 -9.51 -1.68
CA ALA A 41 10.03 -8.77 -2.60
C ALA A 41 10.98 -7.89 -1.81
N ASN A 42 12.28 -8.07 -2.05
CA ASN A 42 13.35 -7.27 -1.46
C ASN A 42 13.36 -5.84 -2.04
N GLN A 43 12.23 -5.14 -1.92
CA GLN A 43 11.95 -3.80 -2.40
C GLN A 43 11.70 -2.88 -1.22
N ASN A 44 12.44 -1.79 -1.20
CA ASN A 44 12.21 -0.71 -0.25
C ASN A 44 11.18 0.25 -0.84
N ILE A 45 9.98 0.28 -0.26
CA ILE A 45 8.90 1.16 -0.71
C ILE A 45 8.76 2.30 0.30
N PRO A 46 9.37 3.46 0.08
CA PRO A 46 9.25 4.57 1.02
C PRO A 46 7.81 5.10 1.06
N ARG A 47 7.42 5.69 2.20
CA ARG A 47 6.12 6.34 2.40
C ARG A 47 5.75 7.33 1.30
N SER A 48 6.75 8.00 0.71
CA SER A 48 6.56 8.92 -0.42
C SER A 48 5.92 8.25 -1.65
N GLU A 49 6.11 6.96 -1.84
CA GLU A 49 5.47 6.21 -2.93
C GLU A 49 3.97 6.03 -2.66
N PHE A 50 3.58 5.81 -1.40
CA PHE A 50 2.17 5.80 -1.02
C PHE A 50 1.54 7.19 -1.19
N GLU A 51 2.26 8.25 -0.83
CA GLU A 51 1.81 9.63 -1.03
C GLU A 51 1.50 9.92 -2.50
N LYS A 52 2.41 9.52 -3.40
CA LYS A 52 2.19 9.64 -4.84
C LYS A 52 0.98 8.85 -5.31
N ALA A 53 0.81 7.60 -4.86
CA ALA A 53 -0.33 6.78 -5.25
C ALA A 53 -1.66 7.39 -4.76
N ILE A 54 -1.72 7.87 -3.53
CA ILE A 54 -2.92 8.52 -2.97
C ILE A 54 -3.22 9.85 -3.70
N ALA A 55 -2.18 10.58 -4.13
CA ALA A 55 -2.32 11.81 -4.89
C ALA A 55 -2.92 11.61 -6.29
N VAL A 56 -2.81 10.41 -6.88
CA VAL A 56 -3.49 10.07 -8.15
C VAL A 56 -5.01 10.03 -7.98
N GLY A 57 -5.48 9.69 -6.77
CA GLY A 57 -6.90 9.60 -6.43
C GLY A 57 -7.30 8.17 -6.07
N LEU A 58 -8.13 8.05 -5.03
CA LEU A 58 -8.72 6.79 -4.59
C LEU A 58 -10.20 6.73 -4.99
N PRO A 59 -10.75 5.55 -5.35
CA PRO A 59 -10.08 4.26 -5.45
C PRO A 59 -9.21 4.14 -6.72
N ILE A 60 -8.10 3.41 -6.60
CA ILE A 60 -7.23 3.04 -7.74
C ILE A 60 -7.73 1.71 -8.29
N ASP A 61 -8.02 1.64 -9.59
CA ASP A 61 -8.64 0.45 -10.21
C ASP A 61 -7.67 -0.73 -10.28
N GLY A 62 -6.38 -0.45 -10.50
CA GLY A 62 -5.35 -1.47 -10.51
C GLY A 62 -3.94 -0.92 -10.31
N PRO A 63 -2.95 -1.79 -10.04
CA PRO A 63 -1.57 -1.38 -9.88
C PRO A 63 -0.98 -0.78 -11.16
N GLY A 64 -1.57 -1.04 -12.33
CA GLY A 64 -1.17 -0.47 -13.61
C GLY A 64 -1.28 1.06 -13.67
N GLU A 65 -2.26 1.66 -13.00
CA GLU A 65 -2.46 3.12 -13.01
C GLU A 65 -1.33 3.89 -12.32
N ILE A 66 -0.74 3.27 -11.30
CA ILE A 66 0.37 3.86 -10.53
C ILE A 66 1.72 3.24 -10.88
N SER A 67 1.78 2.24 -11.77
CA SER A 67 3.01 1.49 -12.05
C SER A 67 4.12 2.31 -12.68
N ASP A 68 3.79 3.38 -13.41
CA ASP A 68 4.77 4.31 -13.99
C ASP A 68 5.23 5.37 -12.96
N LEU A 69 4.40 5.62 -11.94
CA LEU A 69 4.62 6.67 -10.95
C LEU A 69 5.38 6.17 -9.71
N VAL A 70 5.10 4.94 -9.28
CA VAL A 70 5.57 4.40 -8.01
C VAL A 70 6.22 3.03 -8.15
N ARG A 71 7.19 2.76 -7.29
CA ARG A 71 7.81 1.43 -7.17
C ARG A 71 6.96 0.53 -6.28
N GLY A 72 6.83 -0.73 -6.68
CA GLY A 72 6.04 -1.69 -5.91
C GLY A 72 4.54 -1.39 -5.97
N SER A 73 4.06 -0.86 -7.09
CA SER A 73 2.65 -0.56 -7.36
C SER A 73 1.70 -1.69 -6.99
N ALA A 74 2.08 -2.94 -7.24
CA ALA A 74 1.31 -4.13 -6.85
C ALA A 74 1.08 -4.22 -5.33
N TYR A 75 2.11 -3.95 -4.53
CA TYR A 75 2.03 -3.98 -3.06
C TYR A 75 1.29 -2.78 -2.51
N ILE A 76 1.57 -1.58 -3.05
CA ILE A 76 0.86 -0.36 -2.65
C ILE A 76 -0.64 -0.50 -2.93
N TRP A 77 -1.01 -0.94 -4.14
CA TRP A 77 -2.41 -1.17 -4.49
C TRP A 77 -3.05 -2.21 -3.59
N ALA A 78 -2.37 -3.34 -3.33
CA ALA A 78 -2.89 -4.41 -2.47
C ALA A 78 -3.23 -3.89 -1.06
N VAL A 79 -2.32 -3.13 -0.46
CA VAL A 79 -2.52 -2.55 0.87
C VAL A 79 -3.63 -1.50 0.85
N LEU A 80 -3.63 -0.58 -0.13
CA LEU A 80 -4.65 0.47 -0.22
C LEU A 80 -6.04 -0.05 -0.58
N HIS A 81 -6.14 -1.20 -1.25
CA HIS A 81 -7.39 -1.84 -1.62
C HIS A 81 -7.91 -2.81 -0.53
N ASP A 82 -7.07 -3.18 0.43
CA ASP A 82 -7.46 -4.05 1.52
C ASP A 82 -8.54 -3.40 2.39
N ARG A 83 -9.54 -4.21 2.80
CA ARG A 83 -10.70 -3.74 3.59
C ARG A 83 -10.30 -3.12 4.93
N ARG A 84 -9.18 -3.54 5.52
CA ARG A 84 -8.66 -3.01 6.80
C ARG A 84 -8.16 -1.58 6.62
N ILE A 85 -7.58 -1.27 5.46
CA ILE A 85 -6.99 0.04 5.15
C ILE A 85 -8.00 0.98 4.52
N ARG A 86 -8.73 0.54 3.47
CA ARG A 86 -9.76 1.38 2.81
C ARG A 86 -11.02 1.57 3.65
N GLN A 87 -11.31 0.61 4.53
CA GLN A 87 -12.51 0.58 5.35
C GLN A 87 -13.77 0.83 4.50
N ALA A 88 -14.50 1.92 4.75
CA ALA A 88 -15.67 2.35 3.97
C ALA A 88 -15.45 3.73 3.32
N GLU A 89 -14.20 4.16 3.18
CA GLU A 89 -13.87 5.50 2.66
C GLU A 89 -13.76 5.55 1.12
N TRP A 90 -13.42 4.43 0.48
CA TRP A 90 -13.40 4.28 -0.99
C TRP A 90 -13.61 2.82 -1.44
#